data_AF-A0A4S8I0R2-F1
#
_entry.id   AF-A0A4S8I0R2-F1
#
_cell.length_a   1.000
_cell.length_b   1.000
_cell.length_c   1.000
_cell.angle_alpha   90.00
_cell.angle_beta   90.00
_cell.angle_gamma   90.00
#
_symmetry.space_group_name_H-M   'P 1'
#
loop_
_entity.id
_entity.type
_entity.pdbx_description
1 polymer ?
#
loop_
_entity_poly.entity_id
_entity_poly.type
_entity_poly.pdbx_seq_one_letter_code
_entity_poly.pdbx_strand_id
1 'polypeptide(L)'
;MHGKDTIWFKGPGYYHLQEGAVVPVRYLTGNPAGARVDTFKSIWFDTIIYGGIPFLILLVIFLHPEIVPFRSKVMVSRRKPFVRVVPYSPGWQ
;
A
#
# COMPACT_ATOMS: atom_id res chain seq x y z
N MET A 1 -19.00 37.73 14.83
CA MET A 1 -17.75 37.28 14.17
C MET A 1 -17.89 35.77 13.98
N HIS A 2 -18.39 35.31 12.83
CA HIS A 2 -18.76 33.89 12.65
C HIS A 2 -17.74 33.13 11.80
N GLY A 3 -16.92 32.34 12.49
CA GLY A 3 -16.64 30.93 12.17
C GLY A 3 -16.36 30.55 10.73
N LYS A 4 -15.21 30.97 10.19
CA LYS A 4 -14.56 30.31 9.04
C LYS A 4 -13.32 29.56 9.52
N ASP A 5 -13.49 28.67 10.49
CA ASP A 5 -12.41 27.74 10.86
C ASP A 5 -12.30 26.69 9.76
N THR A 6 -11.36 26.91 8.85
CA THR A 6 -11.04 25.96 7.79
C THR A 6 -10.10 24.92 8.37
N ILE A 7 -10.58 23.68 8.48
CA ILE A 7 -9.78 22.53 8.93
C ILE A 7 -9.36 21.68 7.73
N TRP A 8 -8.07 21.38 7.65
CA TRP A 8 -7.49 20.57 6.59
C TRP A 8 -7.42 19.11 7.00
N PHE A 9 -8.00 18.22 6.19
CA PHE A 9 -7.94 16.77 6.41
C PHE A 9 -6.92 16.10 5.49
N LYS A 10 -6.21 15.11 6.03
CA LYS A 10 -5.37 14.23 5.21
C LYS A 10 -6.24 13.16 4.56
N GLY A 11 -6.31 13.17 3.23
CA GLY A 11 -7.01 12.14 2.47
C GLY A 11 -6.56 12.12 1.02
N PRO A 12 -6.83 11.03 0.29
CA PRO A 12 -6.63 11.01 -1.14
C PRO A 12 -7.58 12.04 -1.74
N GLY A 13 -7.07 13.03 -2.47
CA GLY A 13 -7.89 14.10 -3.07
C GLY A 13 -9.00 13.57 -4.00
N TYR A 14 -9.73 14.50 -4.62
CA TYR A 14 -10.87 14.22 -5.53
C TYR A 14 -12.17 13.74 -4.88
N TYR A 15 -12.38 14.02 -3.60
CA TYR A 15 -13.74 14.03 -3.07
C TYR A 15 -14.43 15.24 -3.71
N HIS A 16 -15.33 15.02 -4.68
CA HIS A 16 -16.12 16.05 -5.33
C HIS A 16 -17.17 16.56 -4.33
N LEU A 17 -16.70 17.13 -3.22
CA LEU A 17 -17.53 17.62 -2.13
C LEU A 17 -18.15 18.93 -2.58
N GLN A 18 -19.47 18.98 -2.57
CA GLN A 18 -20.18 20.22 -2.82
C GLN A 18 -19.99 21.16 -1.62
N GLU A 19 -19.77 22.44 -1.89
CA GLU A 19 -19.69 23.44 -0.84
C GLU A 19 -21.00 23.45 -0.01
N GLY A 20 -20.87 23.42 1.32
CA GLY A 20 -22.01 23.36 2.23
C GLY A 20 -22.55 21.96 2.53
N ALA A 21 -22.03 20.91 1.88
CA ALA A 21 -22.42 19.53 2.20
C ALA A 21 -21.89 19.09 3.58
N VAL A 22 -22.71 18.37 4.34
CA VAL A 22 -22.28 17.72 5.58
C VAL A 22 -21.40 16.52 5.24
N VAL A 23 -20.12 16.59 5.62
CA VAL A 23 -19.14 15.54 5.34
C VAL A 23 -18.93 14.70 6.61
N PRO A 24 -19.26 13.40 6.61
CA PRO A 24 -18.99 12.55 7.76
C PRO A 24 -17.48 12.36 7.92
N VAL A 25 -16.97 12.68 9.11
CA VAL A 25 -15.56 12.53 9.48
C VAL A 25 -15.44 11.50 10.59
N ARG A 26 -14.54 10.55 10.41
CA ARG A 26 -14.16 9.58 11.42
C ARG A 26 -12.82 9.99 12.03
N TYR A 27 -12.76 10.02 13.35
CA TYR A 27 -11.53 10.28 14.10
C TYR A 27 -11.39 9.27 15.24
N LEU A 28 -10.15 9.00 15.62
CA LEU A 28 -9.84 8.21 16.80
C LEU A 28 -9.66 9.17 17.97
N THR A 29 -10.34 8.92 19.09
CA THR A 29 -10.29 9.80 20.28
C THR A 29 -8.88 9.99 20.81
N GLY A 30 -8.01 8.97 20.71
CA GLY A 30 -6.59 9.06 21.07
C GLY A 30 -5.65 9.60 19.98
N ASN A 31 -6.15 9.85 18.75
CA ASN A 31 -5.34 10.36 17.64
C ASN A 31 -6.19 11.24 16.69
N PRO A 32 -6.51 12.48 17.09
CA PRO A 32 -7.30 13.40 16.27
C PRO A 32 -6.59 13.80 14.96
N ALA A 33 -5.26 13.75 14.91
CA ALA A 33 -4.49 14.01 13.69
C ALA A 33 -4.72 12.92 12.60
N GLY A 34 -5.26 11.77 12.98
CA GLY A 34 -5.65 10.68 12.08
C GLY A 34 -7.08 10.79 11.55
N ALA A 35 -7.77 11.92 11.75
CA ALA A 35 -9.13 12.11 11.26
C ALA A 35 -9.20 12.00 9.72
N ARG A 36 -10.16 11.23 9.22
CA ARG A 36 -10.38 10.98 7.79
C ARG A 36 -11.86 11.08 7.44
N VAL A 37 -12.15 11.41 6.19
CA VAL A 37 -13.51 11.35 5.64
C VAL A 37 -13.99 9.90 5.70
N ASP A 38 -15.23 9.67 6.16
CA ASP A 38 -15.80 8.33 6.29
C ASP A 38 -16.22 7.77 4.91
N THR A 39 -15.22 7.50 4.08
CA THR A 39 -15.36 6.85 2.78
C THR A 39 -14.38 5.70 2.68
N PHE A 40 -14.78 4.66 1.95
CA PHE A 40 -13.94 3.48 1.73
C PHE A 40 -12.54 3.85 1.23
N LYS A 41 -12.48 4.74 0.22
CA LYS A 41 -11.21 5.24 -0.34
C LYS A 41 -10.35 5.90 0.74
N SER A 42 -10.89 6.81 1.56
CA SER A 42 -10.08 7.51 2.56
C SER A 42 -9.46 6.59 3.61
N ILE A 43 -10.20 5.54 3.97
CA ILE A 43 -9.82 4.61 5.03
C ILE A 43 -8.81 3.59 4.51
N TRP A 44 -9.05 3.02 3.32
CA TRP A 44 -8.30 1.86 2.82
C TRP A 44 -7.19 2.18 1.84
N PHE A 45 -7.12 3.40 1.28
CA PHE A 45 -6.16 3.71 0.21
C PHE A 45 -4.70 3.48 0.62
N ASP A 46 -4.31 3.86 1.84
CA ASP A 46 -2.96 3.61 2.34
C ASP A 46 -2.71 2.10 2.44
N THR A 47 -3.64 1.33 3.00
CA THR A 47 -3.54 -0.13 3.08
C THR A 47 -3.44 -0.77 1.70
N ILE A 48 -4.20 -0.28 0.72
CA ILE A 48 -4.15 -0.77 -0.66
C ILE A 48 -2.79 -0.46 -1.30
N ILE A 49 -2.20 0.72 -1.07
CA ILE A 49 -0.86 1.05 -1.61
C ILE A 49 0.22 0.21 -0.93
N TYR A 50 0.27 0.26 0.40
CA TYR A 50 1.32 -0.40 1.18
C TYR A 50 1.20 -1.92 1.17
N GLY A 51 0.01 -2.48 0.96
CA GLY A 51 -0.22 -3.92 0.80
C GLY A 51 -0.18 -4.38 -0.66
N GLY A 52 -0.76 -3.59 -1.56
CA GLY A 52 -0.90 -3.93 -2.98
C GLY A 52 0.42 -3.93 -3.73
N ILE A 53 1.32 -2.97 -3.48
CA ILE A 53 2.63 -2.95 -4.16
C ILE A 53 3.46 -4.19 -3.78
N PRO A 54 3.66 -4.54 -2.50
CA PRO A 54 4.35 -5.79 -2.13
C PRO A 54 3.64 -7.03 -2.65
N PHE A 55 2.31 -7.06 -2.62
CA PHE A 55 1.55 -8.19 -3.15
C PHE A 55 1.76 -8.38 -4.65
N LEU A 56 1.77 -7.31 -5.43
CA LEU A 56 2.06 -7.37 -6.87
C LEU A 56 3.48 -7.86 -7.15
N ILE A 57 4.46 -7.40 -6.38
CA ILE A 57 5.85 -7.89 -6.48
C ILE A 57 5.90 -9.41 -6.22
N LEU A 58 5.23 -9.87 -5.16
CA LEU A 58 5.13 -11.30 -4.85
C LEU A 58 4.41 -12.06 -5.98
N LEU A 59 3.33 -11.52 -6.51
CA LEU A 59 2.58 -12.14 -7.59
C LEU A 59 3.46 -12.31 -8.84
N VAL A 60 4.24 -11.31 -9.23
CA VAL A 60 5.19 -11.45 -10.35
C VAL A 60 6.24 -12.53 -10.08
N ILE A 61 6.78 -12.58 -8.85
CA ILE A 61 7.74 -13.61 -8.43
C ILE A 61 7.14 -15.02 -8.51
N PHE A 62 5.89 -15.21 -8.10
CA PHE A 62 5.28 -16.54 -8.06
C PHE A 62 4.62 -16.97 -9.37
N LEU A 63 4.09 -16.03 -10.15
CA LEU A 63 3.25 -16.33 -11.31
C LEU A 63 4.02 -16.29 -12.64
N HIS A 64 5.21 -15.67 -12.68
CA HIS A 64 6.02 -15.56 -13.90
C HIS A 64 7.18 -16.57 -13.88
N PRO A 65 6.97 -17.83 -14.33
CA PRO A 65 7.98 -18.89 -14.25
C PRO A 65 9.25 -18.60 -15.06
N GLU A 66 9.17 -17.70 -16.05
CA GLU A 66 10.35 -17.23 -16.79
C GLU A 66 11.23 -16.25 -15.99
N ILE A 67 10.66 -15.54 -15.01
CA ILE A 67 11.41 -14.59 -14.15
C ILE A 67 11.95 -15.32 -12.92
N VAL A 68 11.16 -16.22 -12.33
CA VAL A 68 11.56 -17.04 -11.17
C VAL A 68 11.16 -18.50 -11.43
N PRO A 69 12.12 -19.38 -11.76
CA PRO A 69 11.83 -20.79 -12.05
C PRO A 69 11.20 -21.49 -10.85
N PHE A 70 10.26 -22.40 -11.10
CA PHE A 70 9.71 -23.23 -10.02
C PHE A 70 10.83 -23.94 -9.25
N ARG A 71 10.71 -23.95 -7.91
CA ARG A 71 11.70 -24.52 -6.96
C ARG A 71 13.05 -23.78 -6.86
N SER A 72 13.20 -22.61 -7.47
CA SER A 72 14.41 -21.81 -7.31
C SER A 72 14.54 -21.26 -5.88
N LYS A 73 15.79 -21.13 -5.41
CA LYS A 73 16.12 -20.53 -4.10
C LYS A 73 16.43 -19.05 -4.31
N VAL A 74 15.70 -18.17 -3.63
CA VAL A 74 15.98 -16.72 -3.65
C VAL A 74 16.91 -16.38 -2.49
N MET A 75 18.11 -15.88 -2.80
CA MET A 75 19.08 -15.42 -1.82
C MET A 75 19.07 -13.89 -1.74
N VAL A 76 18.95 -13.36 -0.52
CA VAL A 76 19.02 -11.93 -0.25
C VAL A 76 20.40 -11.60 0.34
N SER A 77 21.12 -10.67 -0.28
CA SER A 77 22.47 -10.25 0.11
C SER A 77 22.51 -8.76 0.42
N ARG A 78 23.38 -8.36 1.36
CA ARG A 78 23.65 -6.93 1.65
C ARG A 78 24.50 -6.25 0.57
N ARG A 79 25.08 -7.00 -0.38
CA ARG A 79 25.93 -6.49 -1.47
C ARG A 79 25.29 -6.81 -2.83
N LYS A 80 25.49 -5.93 -3.82
CA LYS A 80 24.95 -6.11 -5.18
C LYS A 80 25.48 -7.42 -5.81
N PRO A 81 24.63 -8.20 -6.50
CA PRO A 81 23.17 -8.05 -6.59
C PRO A 81 22.48 -8.40 -5.25
N PHE A 82 21.59 -7.51 -4.78
CA PHE A 82 20.91 -7.64 -3.48
C PHE A 82 19.96 -8.84 -3.44
N VAL A 83 19.46 -9.27 -4.60
CA VAL A 83 18.61 -10.45 -4.77
C VAL A 83 19.23 -11.30 -5.86
N ARG A 84 19.45 -12.59 -5.57
CA ARG A 84 19.95 -13.58 -6.52
C ARG A 84 18.99 -14.77 -6.54
N VAL A 85 18.53 -15.14 -7.73
CA VAL A 85 17.73 -16.36 -7.94
C VAL A 85 18.70 -17.49 -8.30
N VAL A 86 18.67 -18.58 -7.53
CA VAL A 86 19.44 -19.80 -7.79
C VAL A 86 18.48 -20.86 -8.34
N PRO A 87 18.58 -21.24 -9.62
CA PRO A 87 17.69 -22.24 -10.19
C PRO A 87 17.86 -23.59 -9.48
N TYR A 88 16.78 -24.37 -9.40
CA TYR A 88 16.82 -25.72 -8.85
C TYR A 88 17.67 -26.62 -9.76
N SER A 89 18.83 -27.05 -9.28
CA SER A 89 19.58 -28.15 -9.88
C SER A 89 19.28 -29.41 -9.09
N PRO A 90 18.60 -30.42 -9.66
CA PRO A 90 18.59 -31.75 -9.07
C PRO A 90 20.04 -32.24 -9.12
N GLY A 91 20.66 -32.39 -7.95
CA GLY A 91 22.06 -32.80 -7.85
C GLY A 91 22.30 -34.07 -8.65
N TRP A 92 23.21 -34.01 -9.61
CA TRP A 92 23.82 -35.19 -10.19
C TRP A 92 24.87 -35.72 -9.20
N GLN A 93 24.79 -37.03 -8.96
CA GLN A 93 25.85 -37.85 -8.36
C GLN A 93 27.14 -37.78 -9.18
#